data_AF-A0AAN6N185-F1
#
_entry.id   AF-A0AAN6N185-F1
#
_cell.length_a   1.000
_cell.length_b   1.000
_cell.length_c   1.000
_cell.angle_alpha   90.00
_cell.angle_beta   90.00
_cell.angle_gamma   90.00
#
_symmetry.space_group_name_H-M   'P 1'
#
loop_
_entity.id
_entity.type
_entity.pdbx_description
1 polymer ?
#
loop_
_entity_poly.entity_id
_entity_poly.type
_entity_poly.pdbx_seq_one_letter_code
_entity_poly.pdbx_strand_id
1 'polypeptide(L)'
;MVSDGKNFVFTDVYSFIDRLDSYMEDPATREEAERQLRSLFQSLLAGPAALWWNNELTGVERTTLRQEGLPALKDALRERFSPDASLATKRFSETRLRLKHIAYDEAAIMYYIQKKTRFARAMGILAGDNTNWHGVMVQIWTGMELKVKQYLRAPYKHETYG
;
A
#
# COMPACT_ATOMS: atom_id res chain seq x y z
N MET A 1 -3.77 8.66 0.24
CA MET A 1 -5.19 8.72 0.64
C MET A 1 -5.66 10.13 0.38
N VAL A 2 -6.77 10.29 -0.34
CA VAL A 2 -7.42 11.59 -0.51
C VAL A 2 -8.77 11.50 0.20
N SER A 3 -9.11 12.47 1.04
CA SER A 3 -10.39 12.53 1.75
C SER A 3 -11.20 13.71 1.22
N ASP A 4 -12.43 13.45 0.80
CA ASP A 4 -13.40 14.48 0.41
C ASP A 4 -14.43 14.72 1.55
N GLY A 5 -13.97 14.66 2.80
CA GLY A 5 -14.78 14.90 4.01
C GLY A 5 -15.82 13.82 4.36
N LYS A 6 -16.21 12.95 3.42
CA LYS A 6 -17.10 11.79 3.65
C LYS A 6 -16.58 10.46 3.12
N ASN A 7 -15.74 10.48 2.08
CA ASN A 7 -15.24 9.28 1.43
C ASN A 7 -13.71 9.23 1.48
N PHE A 8 -13.16 8.08 1.86
CA PHE A 8 -11.73 7.79 1.81
C PHE A 8 -11.38 7.15 0.47
N VAL A 9 -10.54 7.83 -0.33
CA VAL A 9 -10.05 7.30 -1.60
C VAL A 9 -8.64 6.77 -1.43
N PHE A 10 -8.47 5.46 -1.61
CA PHE A 10 -7.18 4.79 -1.65
C PHE A 10 -6.60 4.88 -3.07
N THR A 11 -5.51 5.64 -3.20
CA THR A 11 -4.79 5.83 -4.47
C THR A 11 -3.65 4.82 -4.67
N ASP A 12 -3.45 3.95 -3.69
CA ASP A 12 -2.39 2.95 -3.65
C ASP A 12 -3.01 1.58 -3.37
N VAL A 13 -2.68 0.59 -4.21
CA VAL A 13 -3.30 -0.73 -4.17
C VAL A 13 -2.97 -1.48 -2.87
N TYR A 14 -1.76 -1.33 -2.34
CA TYR A 14 -1.40 -1.95 -1.07
C TYR A 14 -2.20 -1.36 0.09
N SER A 15 -2.34 -0.04 0.14
CA SER A 15 -3.14 0.62 1.17
C SER A 15 -4.62 0.21 1.11
N PHE A 16 -5.17 0.02 -0.10
CA PHE A 16 -6.53 -0.47 -0.27
C PHE A 16 -6.67 -1.93 0.21
N ILE A 17 -5.72 -2.79 -0.14
CA ILE A 17 -5.73 -4.19 0.27
C ILE A 17 -5.55 -4.34 1.79
N ASP A 18 -4.62 -3.61 2.39
CA ASP A 18 -4.45 -3.59 3.86
C ASP A 18 -5.77 -3.19 4.54
N ARG A 19 -6.51 -2.25 3.95
CA ARG A 19 -7.84 -1.87 4.46
C ARG A 19 -8.86 -2.99 4.33
N LEU A 20 -8.87 -3.74 3.23
CA LEU A 20 -9.73 -4.92 3.09
C LEU A 20 -9.39 -5.98 4.14
N ASP A 21 -8.11 -6.21 4.37
CA ASP A 21 -7.62 -7.17 5.37
C ASP A 21 -8.03 -6.77 6.79
N SER A 22 -8.09 -5.47 7.11
CA SER A 22 -8.55 -5.01 8.43
C SER A 22 -10.00 -5.41 8.77
N TYR A 23 -10.87 -5.57 7.76
CA TYR A 23 -12.25 -6.07 7.99
C TYR A 23 -12.30 -7.59 8.25
N MET A 24 -11.20 -8.29 7.96
CA MET A 24 -11.08 -9.75 8.07
C MET A 24 -10.33 -10.19 9.35
N GLU A 25 -9.86 -9.22 10.15
CA GLU A 25 -9.08 -9.47 11.37
C GLU A 25 -9.90 -10.22 12.43
N ASP A 26 -11.16 -9.82 12.65
CA ASP A 26 -12.06 -10.49 13.60
C ASP A 26 -12.53 -11.86 13.07
N PRO A 27 -12.13 -12.98 13.70
CA PRO A 27 -12.55 -14.31 13.27
C PRO A 27 -14.06 -14.53 13.33
N ALA A 28 -14.77 -13.85 14.24
CA ALA A 28 -16.21 -14.05 14.44
C ALA A 28 -17.05 -13.46 13.29
N THR A 29 -16.57 -12.39 12.65
CA THR A 29 -17.30 -11.71 11.57
C THR A 29 -16.71 -11.96 10.18
N ARG A 30 -15.57 -12.66 10.09
CA ARG A 30 -14.78 -12.83 8.87
C ARG A 30 -15.59 -13.30 7.66
N GLU A 31 -16.40 -14.35 7.80
CA GLU A 31 -17.18 -14.91 6.68
C GLU A 31 -18.27 -13.95 6.17
N GLU A 32 -18.89 -13.19 7.09
CA GLU A 32 -19.88 -12.18 6.73
C GLU A 32 -19.21 -10.98 6.07
N ALA A 33 -18.08 -10.50 6.64
CA ALA A 33 -17.29 -9.43 6.07
C ALA A 33 -16.82 -9.77 4.65
N GLU A 34 -16.33 -10.99 4.42
CA GLU A 34 -15.92 -11.43 3.09
C GLU A 34 -17.09 -11.42 2.09
N ARG A 35 -18.24 -11.95 2.49
CA ARG A 35 -19.44 -11.95 1.63
C ARG A 35 -19.87 -10.54 1.26
N GLN A 36 -19.89 -9.63 2.24
CA GLN A 36 -20.22 -8.22 2.01
C GLN A 36 -19.22 -7.56 1.08
N LEU A 37 -17.92 -7.69 1.35
CA LEU A 37 -16.85 -7.11 0.53
C LEU A 37 -16.90 -7.63 -0.90
N ARG A 38 -17.15 -8.93 -1.12
CA ARG A 38 -17.32 -9.52 -2.46
C ARG A 38 -18.55 -8.96 -3.17
N SER A 39 -19.68 -8.82 -2.46
CA SER A 39 -20.91 -8.27 -3.04
C SER A 39 -20.77 -6.81 -3.46
N LEU A 40 -20.01 -6.03 -2.67
CA LEU A 40 -19.78 -4.60 -2.89
C LEU A 40 -18.52 -4.33 -3.72
N PHE A 41 -17.73 -5.35 -4.08
CA PHE A 41 -16.39 -5.14 -4.63
C PHE A 41 -16.37 -4.16 -5.80
N GLN A 42 -17.31 -4.30 -6.74
CA GLN A 42 -17.39 -3.42 -7.91
C GLN A 42 -17.70 -1.96 -7.56
N SER A 43 -18.49 -1.70 -6.50
CA SER A 43 -18.79 -0.34 -6.06
C SER A 43 -17.65 0.29 -5.24
N LEU A 44 -16.73 -0.52 -4.73
CA LEU A 44 -15.51 -0.05 -4.07
C LEU A 44 -14.45 0.45 -5.07
N LEU A 45 -14.60 0.14 -6.35
CA LEU A 45 -13.67 0.56 -7.40
C LEU A 45 -14.05 1.93 -7.98
N ALA A 46 -13.05 2.75 -8.24
CA ALA A 46 -13.21 4.04 -8.90
C ALA A 46 -12.09 4.30 -9.92
N GLY A 47 -12.34 5.23 -10.86
CA GLY A 47 -11.34 5.67 -11.82
C GLY A 47 -10.76 4.51 -12.66
N PRO A 48 -9.42 4.43 -12.81
CA PRO A 48 -8.77 3.37 -13.59
C PRO A 48 -9.11 1.94 -13.13
N ALA A 49 -9.35 1.72 -11.83
CA ALA A 49 -9.72 0.41 -11.32
C ALA A 49 -11.11 -0.03 -11.77
N ALA A 50 -12.07 0.91 -11.78
CA ALA A 50 -13.41 0.63 -12.30
C ALA A 50 -13.40 0.40 -13.82
N LEU A 51 -12.56 1.14 -14.56
CA LEU A 51 -12.40 0.96 -16.01
C LEU A 51 -11.80 -0.41 -16.33
N TRP A 52 -10.73 -0.81 -15.65
CA TRP A 52 -10.15 -2.15 -15.79
C TRP A 52 -11.19 -3.24 -15.51
N TRP A 53 -11.90 -3.13 -14.39
CA TRP A 53 -12.91 -4.13 -14.02
C TRP A 53 -14.04 -4.23 -15.05
N ASN A 54 -14.56 -3.11 -15.55
CA ASN A 54 -15.73 -3.11 -16.43
C ASN A 54 -15.38 -3.39 -17.90
N ASN A 55 -14.25 -2.87 -18.38
CA ASN A 55 -13.93 -2.82 -19.80
C ASN A 55 -12.81 -3.77 -20.22
N GLU A 56 -11.87 -4.07 -19.32
CA GLU A 56 -10.73 -4.92 -19.66
C GLU A 56 -10.95 -6.38 -19.25
N LEU A 57 -11.58 -6.62 -18.11
CA LEU A 57 -11.99 -7.97 -17.73
C LEU A 57 -13.23 -8.41 -18.50
N THR A 58 -13.18 -9.63 -19.04
CA THR A 58 -14.33 -10.33 -19.60
C THR A 58 -15.34 -10.70 -18.52
N GLY A 59 -16.58 -11.00 -18.92
CA GLY A 59 -17.60 -11.51 -18.00
C GLY A 59 -17.19 -12.81 -17.30
N VAL A 60 -16.42 -13.66 -17.99
CA VAL A 60 -15.93 -14.93 -17.45
C VAL A 60 -14.88 -14.66 -16.37
N GLU A 61 -13.85 -13.86 -16.66
CA GLU A 61 -12.80 -13.51 -15.68
C GLU A 61 -13.38 -12.86 -14.43
N ARG A 62 -14.32 -11.92 -14.57
CA ARG A 62 -15.02 -11.34 -13.41
C ARG A 62 -15.76 -12.37 -12.58
N THR A 63 -16.38 -13.36 -13.23
CA THR A 63 -17.11 -14.43 -12.53
C THR A 63 -16.15 -15.36 -11.81
N THR A 64 -15.06 -15.76 -12.47
CA THR A 64 -14.00 -16.58 -11.90
C THR A 64 -13.39 -15.91 -10.66
N LEU A 65 -12.95 -14.65 -10.77
CA LEU A 65 -12.40 -13.91 -9.64
C LEU A 65 -13.40 -13.78 -8.49
N ARG A 66 -14.69 -13.59 -8.79
CA ARG A 66 -15.73 -13.58 -7.75
C ARG A 66 -15.87 -14.94 -7.08
N GLN A 67 -15.79 -16.05 -7.82
CA GLN A 67 -15.93 -17.41 -7.28
C GLN A 67 -14.73 -17.83 -6.43
N GLU A 68 -13.52 -17.47 -6.84
CA GLU A 68 -12.27 -17.78 -6.12
C GLU A 68 -12.15 -17.00 -4.80
N GLY A 69 -12.89 -15.90 -4.65
CA GLY A 69 -13.05 -15.19 -3.38
C GLY A 69 -12.19 -13.95 -3.24
N LEU A 70 -12.15 -13.39 -2.02
CA LEU A 70 -11.43 -12.15 -1.76
C LEU A 70 -9.90 -12.26 -1.98
N PRO A 71 -9.22 -13.38 -1.68
CA PRO A 71 -7.80 -13.54 -1.99
C PRO A 71 -7.46 -13.34 -3.46
N ALA A 72 -8.20 -13.98 -4.37
CA ALA A 72 -7.98 -13.84 -5.81
C ALA A 72 -8.22 -12.42 -6.31
N LEU A 73 -9.25 -11.74 -5.78
CA LEU A 73 -9.51 -10.33 -6.09
C LEU A 73 -8.35 -9.41 -5.65
N LYS A 74 -7.78 -9.65 -4.46
CA LYS A 74 -6.62 -8.90 -3.97
C LYS A 74 -5.40 -9.12 -4.85
N ASP A 75 -5.15 -10.36 -5.26
CA ASP A 75 -3.99 -10.69 -6.09
C ASP A 75 -4.11 -10.11 -7.50
N ALA A 76 -5.30 -10.19 -8.12
CA ALA A 76 -5.55 -9.54 -9.41
C ALA A 76 -5.38 -8.01 -9.35
N LEU A 77 -5.82 -7.37 -8.25
CA LEU A 77 -5.57 -5.94 -8.03
C LEU A 77 -4.07 -5.63 -7.91
N ARG A 78 -3.32 -6.44 -7.15
CA ARG A 78 -1.87 -6.28 -7.02
C ARG A 78 -1.20 -6.41 -8.37
N GLU A 79 -1.47 -7.48 -9.11
CA GLU A 79 -0.85 -7.71 -10.41
C GLU A 79 -1.09 -6.55 -11.36
N ARG A 80 -2.32 -6.01 -11.38
CA ARG A 80 -2.69 -4.93 -12.29
C ARG A 80 -2.14 -3.56 -11.89
N PHE A 81 -2.19 -3.22 -10.60
CA PHE A 81 -1.98 -1.84 -10.13
C PHE A 81 -0.71 -1.66 -9.29
N SER A 82 0.05 -2.72 -9.03
CA SER A 82 1.35 -2.57 -8.39
C SER A 82 2.29 -1.82 -9.32
N PRO A 83 3.11 -0.89 -8.79
CA PRO A 83 4.19 -0.32 -9.55
C PRO A 83 5.11 -1.42 -10.07
N ASP A 84 5.52 -1.34 -11.33
CA ASP A 84 6.54 -2.22 -11.89
C ASP A 84 7.77 -2.28 -10.96
N ALA A 85 8.27 -3.49 -10.68
CA ALA A 85 9.31 -3.69 -9.69
C ALA A 85 10.62 -2.96 -10.03
N SER A 86 10.95 -2.84 -11.32
CA SER A 86 12.13 -2.10 -11.79
C SER A 86 11.96 -0.58 -11.57
N LEU A 87 10.77 -0.06 -11.87
CA LEU A 87 10.41 1.33 -11.60
C LEU A 87 10.35 1.60 -10.09
N ALA A 88 9.79 0.70 -9.30
CA ALA A 88 9.75 0.78 -7.84
C ALA A 88 11.15 0.84 -7.25
N THR A 89 12.07 -0.01 -7.73
CA THR A 89 13.48 -0.01 -7.34
C THR A 89 14.16 1.33 -7.65
N LYS A 90 13.96 1.84 -8.86
CA LYS A 90 14.48 3.15 -9.27
C LYS A 90 13.93 4.26 -8.37
N ARG A 91 12.61 4.31 -8.18
CA ARG A 91 11.95 5.32 -7.35
C ARG A 91 12.32 5.21 -5.88
N PHE A 92 12.50 3.99 -5.37
CA PHE A 92 13.01 3.75 -4.02
C PHE A 92 14.40 4.37 -3.89
N SER A 93 15.33 4.07 -4.79
CA SER A 93 16.71 4.60 -4.72
C SER A 93 16.81 6.12 -4.91
N GLU A 94 16.02 6.70 -5.83
CA GLU A 94 16.11 8.11 -6.20
C GLU A 94 15.36 9.06 -5.25
N THR A 95 14.33 8.58 -4.55
CA THR A 95 13.57 9.42 -3.63
C THR A 95 14.41 9.76 -2.41
N ARG A 96 14.70 11.06 -2.22
CA ARG A 96 15.48 11.59 -1.09
C ARG A 96 14.68 12.58 -0.26
N LEU A 97 14.76 12.44 1.06
CA LEU A 97 14.31 13.45 2.01
C LEU A 97 15.46 14.43 2.25
N ARG A 98 15.21 15.73 2.03
CA ARG A 98 16.17 16.81 2.23
C ARG A 98 15.69 17.71 3.35
N LEU A 99 16.61 18.42 3.99
CA LEU A 99 16.28 19.32 5.10
C LEU A 99 15.25 20.39 4.68
N LYS A 100 15.35 20.89 3.44
CA LYS A 100 14.37 21.86 2.91
C LYS A 100 12.94 21.32 2.92
N HIS A 101 12.71 20.03 2.66
CA HIS A 101 11.36 19.47 2.64
C HIS A 101 10.74 19.50 4.04
N ILE A 102 11.55 19.22 5.06
CA ILE A 102 11.13 19.23 6.47
C ILE A 102 10.88 20.68 6.94
N ALA A 103 11.71 21.63 6.50
CA ALA A 103 11.55 23.03 6.85
C ALA A 103 10.25 23.66 6.31
N TYR A 104 9.72 23.14 5.21
CA TYR A 104 8.46 23.62 4.61
C TYR A 104 7.23 22.83 5.05
N ASP A 105 7.39 21.57 5.46
CA ASP A 105 6.28 20.67 5.80
C ASP A 105 6.72 19.68 6.90
N GLU A 106 6.11 19.81 8.08
CA GLU A 106 6.35 18.93 9.23
C GLU A 106 5.97 17.46 8.92
N ALA A 107 5.01 17.24 8.01
CA ALA A 107 4.58 15.91 7.59
C ALA A 107 5.51 15.28 6.52
N ALA A 108 6.53 15.99 6.05
CA ALA A 108 7.42 15.52 4.99
C ALA A 108 8.14 14.20 5.32
N ILE A 109 8.50 13.98 6.60
CA ILE A 109 9.11 12.73 7.06
C ILE A 109 8.12 11.58 6.90
N MET A 110 6.88 11.75 7.37
CA MET A 110 5.84 10.73 7.28
C MET A 110 5.52 10.38 5.83
N TYR A 111 5.36 11.38 4.97
CA TYR A 111 5.12 11.16 3.55
C TYR A 111 6.30 10.46 2.86
N TYR A 112 7.53 10.79 3.23
CA TYR A 112 8.72 10.13 2.70
C TYR A 112 8.76 8.66 3.08
N ILE A 113 8.51 8.33 4.35
CA ILE A 113 8.48 6.95 4.85
C ILE A 113 7.36 6.18 4.14
N GLN A 114 6.12 6.68 4.14
CA GLN A 114 4.99 6.04 3.47
C GLN A 114 5.28 5.75 1.99
N LYS A 115 5.86 6.73 1.28
CA LYS A 115 6.22 6.59 -0.14
C LYS A 115 7.29 5.52 -0.35
N LYS A 116 8.30 5.46 0.52
CA LYS A 116 9.36 4.44 0.45
C LYS A 116 8.83 3.06 0.79
N THR A 117 8.02 2.93 1.82
CA THR A 117 7.37 1.66 2.23
C THR A 117 6.52 1.11 1.08
N ARG A 118 5.77 1.97 0.38
CA ARG A 118 5.03 1.58 -0.82
C ARG A 118 5.93 0.99 -1.90
N PHE A 119 7.06 1.62 -2.22
CA PHE A 119 8.00 1.07 -3.19
C PHE A 119 8.68 -0.21 -2.69
N ALA A 120 8.97 -0.32 -1.39
CA ALA A 120 9.52 -1.53 -0.79
C ALA A 120 8.56 -2.73 -0.94
N ARG A 121 7.25 -2.52 -0.80
CA ARG A 121 6.22 -3.54 -1.07
C ARG A 121 6.18 -3.93 -2.55
N ALA A 122 6.22 -2.95 -3.45
CA ALA A 122 6.28 -3.18 -4.89
C ALA A 122 7.56 -3.91 -5.35
N MET A 123 8.67 -3.74 -4.63
CA MET A 123 9.91 -4.48 -4.85
C MET A 123 9.90 -5.90 -4.25
N GLY A 124 8.89 -6.25 -3.44
CA GLY A 124 8.83 -7.52 -2.73
C GLY A 124 9.79 -7.63 -1.53
N ILE A 125 10.43 -6.54 -1.10
CA ILE A 125 11.34 -6.55 0.07
C ILE A 125 10.62 -6.28 1.39
N LEU A 126 9.39 -5.77 1.33
CA LEU A 126 8.48 -5.64 2.46
C LEU A 126 7.22 -6.45 2.16
N ALA A 127 6.93 -7.46 2.98
CA ALA A 127 5.71 -8.24 2.83
C ALA A 127 4.49 -7.50 3.40
N GLY A 128 3.28 -7.96 3.06
CA GLY A 128 2.02 -7.35 3.52
C GLY A 128 1.81 -7.46 5.04
N ASP A 129 2.31 -8.53 5.66
CA ASP A 129 2.37 -8.72 7.12
C ASP A 129 3.50 -7.92 7.79
N ASN A 130 4.17 -7.04 7.03
CA ASN A 130 5.35 -6.30 7.42
C ASN A 130 6.55 -7.17 7.79
N THR A 131 6.64 -8.42 7.30
CA THR A 131 7.89 -9.18 7.35
C THR A 131 9.01 -8.37 6.69
N ASN A 132 10.16 -8.30 7.37
CA ASN A 132 11.32 -7.45 7.04
C ASN A 132 11.14 -5.93 7.26
N TRP A 133 10.17 -5.51 8.09
CA TRP A 133 9.95 -4.10 8.47
C TRP A 133 11.23 -3.36 8.88
N HIS A 134 11.97 -3.92 9.85
CA HIS A 134 13.19 -3.29 10.36
C HIS A 134 14.26 -3.12 9.26
N GLY A 135 14.47 -4.14 8.42
CA GLY A 135 15.44 -4.07 7.33
C GLY A 135 15.10 -2.94 6.34
N VAL A 136 13.82 -2.82 6.00
CA VAL A 136 13.32 -1.75 5.12
C VAL A 136 13.47 -0.38 5.76
N MET A 137 13.12 -0.22 7.05
CA MET A 137 13.28 1.05 7.77
C MET A 137 14.74 1.48 7.89
N VAL A 138 15.67 0.55 8.10
CA VAL A 138 17.12 0.82 8.09
C VAL A 138 17.57 1.31 6.71
N GLN A 139 17.09 0.69 5.62
CA GLN A 139 17.41 1.16 4.27
C GLN A 139 16.83 2.55 3.98
N ILE A 140 15.60 2.83 4.42
CA ILE A 140 14.96 4.14 4.31
C ILE A 140 15.78 5.20 5.04
N TRP A 141 16.12 4.94 6.31
CA TRP A 141 16.94 5.82 7.13
C TRP A 141 18.31 6.07 6.49
N THR A 142 18.97 5.01 6.01
CA THR A 142 20.30 5.11 5.37
C THR A 142 20.28 6.04 4.16
N GLY A 143 19.19 6.00 3.38
CA GLY A 143 18.96 6.86 2.20
C GLY A 143 18.61 8.33 2.50
N MET A 144 18.43 8.70 3.78
CA MET A 144 18.21 10.10 4.17
C MET A 144 19.50 10.92 4.09
N GLU A 145 19.36 12.23 3.83
CA GLU A 145 20.49 13.16 3.85
C GLU A 145 21.16 13.18 5.25
N LEU A 146 22.49 13.30 5.29
CA LEU A 146 23.25 13.27 6.55
C LEU A 146 22.75 14.31 7.56
N LYS A 147 22.39 15.51 7.09
CA LYS A 147 21.82 16.58 7.93
C LYS A 147 20.51 16.17 8.59
N VAL A 148 19.67 15.38 7.92
CA VAL A 148 18.41 14.89 8.47
C VAL A 148 18.69 13.81 9.53
N LYS A 149 19.66 12.91 9.26
CA LYS A 149 20.08 11.85 10.19
C LYS A 149 20.71 12.37 11.50
N GLN A 150 21.20 13.61 11.52
CA GLN A 150 21.68 14.24 12.76
C GLN A 150 20.56 14.51 13.77
N TYR A 151 19.32 14.64 13.30
CA TYR A 151 18.15 14.92 14.14
C TYR A 151 17.20 13.71 14.24
N LEU A 152 17.38 12.70 13.39
CA LEU A 152 16.58 11.47 13.41
C LEU A 152 17.46 10.26 13.71
N ARG A 153 17.18 9.61 14.84
CA ARG A 153 17.85 8.36 15.20
C ARG A 153 17.53 7.23 14.22
N ALA A 154 18.42 6.25 14.17
CA ALA A 154 18.16 5.01 13.45
C ALA A 154 16.99 4.23 14.09
N PRO A 155 16.24 3.45 13.29
CA PRO A 155 15.19 2.59 13.80
C PRO A 155 15.77 1.45 14.66
N TYR A 156 15.09 1.07 15.73
CA TYR A 156 15.43 -0.08 16.56
C TYR A 156 14.76 -1.36 16.04
N LYS A 157 15.36 -2.52 16.36
CA LYS A 157 14.85 -3.84 15.94
C LYS A 157 13.41 -4.14 16.39
N HIS A 158 13.00 -3.60 17.53
CA HIS A 158 11.70 -3.86 18.14
C HIS A 158 10.65 -2.78 17.82
N GLU A 159 10.99 -1.78 16.99
CA GLU A 159 10.01 -0.79 16.56
C GLU A 159 9.13 -1.38 15.47
N THR A 160 7.90 -1.72 15.86
CA THR A 160 6.82 -2.02 14.93
C THR A 160 6.04 -0.74 14.62
N TYR A 161 5.25 -0.77 13.55
CA TYR A 161 4.28 0.29 13.29
C TYR A 161 3.33 0.40 14.50
N GLY A 162 3.09 1.63 14.96
CA GLY A 162 2.05 1.96 15.94
C GLY A 162 0.73 2.26 15.25
#